data_AF-A0A6L8PFT3-F1
#
_entry.id   AF-A0A6L8PFT3-F1
#
_cell.length_a   1.000
_cell.length_b   1.000
_cell.length_c   1.000
_cell.angle_alpha   90.00
_cell.angle_beta   90.00
_cell.angle_gamma   90.00
#
_symmetry.space_group_name_H-M   'P 1'
#
loop_
_entity.id
_entity.type
_entity.pdbx_description
1 polymer ?
#
loop_
_entity_poly.entity_id
_entity_poly.type
_entity_poly.pdbx_seq_one_letter_code
_entity_poly.pdbx_strand_id
1 'polypeptide(L)'
;MEKTIVIDGKQVRLKSTVATVKRYKAQFRRDLFADMMALGAIGTFTPQDGSQPSIDLSNVDLKKIDFEVIYDLVWLYAKTADPNLPDPITWLDGFEEFPIYEIIPEINDMIQSTMGAKKTKEK
;
A
#
# COMPACT_ATOMS: atom_id res chain seq x y z
N MET A 1 7.56 -6.99 5.68
CA MET A 1 8.57 -6.91 4.61
C MET A 1 9.18 -5.51 4.60
N GLU A 2 10.41 -5.36 4.12
CA GLU A 2 11.06 -4.06 3.96
C GLU A 2 11.48 -3.91 2.51
N LYS A 3 11.25 -2.73 1.94
CA LYS A 3 11.56 -2.40 0.56
C LYS A 3 12.03 -0.96 0.48
N THR A 4 12.85 -0.61 -0.50
CA THR A 4 13.21 0.78 -0.77
C THR A 4 12.76 1.10 -2.18
N ILE A 5 11.99 2.17 -2.33
CA ILE A 5 11.54 2.68 -3.63
C ILE A 5 12.18 4.03 -3.89
N VAL A 6 12.16 4.47 -5.14
CA VAL A 6 12.62 5.80 -5.53
C VAL A 6 11.40 6.63 -5.89
N ILE A 7 11.23 7.77 -5.22
CA ILE A 7 10.17 8.75 -5.49
C ILE A 7 10.91 10.06 -5.72
N ASP A 8 10.72 10.72 -6.86
CA ASP A 8 11.35 12.02 -7.14
C ASP A 8 12.90 11.97 -7.03
N GLY A 9 13.51 10.83 -7.41
CA GLY A 9 14.95 10.60 -7.22
C GLY A 9 15.40 10.38 -5.77
N LYS A 10 14.50 10.45 -4.78
CA LYS A 10 14.76 10.21 -3.35
C LYS A 10 14.47 8.76 -2.99
N GLN A 11 15.38 8.15 -2.24
CA GLN A 11 15.19 6.79 -1.74
C GLN A 11 14.28 6.78 -0.51
N VAL A 12 13.10 6.19 -0.65
CA VAL A 12 12.11 6.05 0.41
C VAL A 12 12.06 4.60 0.87
N ARG A 13 12.38 4.38 2.15
CA ARG A 13 12.29 3.05 2.78
C ARG A 13 10.85 2.80 3.21
N LEU A 14 10.29 1.70 2.77
CA LEU A 14 8.95 1.24 3.08
C LEU A 14 9.02 -0.04 3.93
N LYS A 15 8.17 -0.11 4.96
CA LYS A 15 8.11 -1.28 5.84
C LYS A 15 6.68 -1.72 6.10
N SER A 16 6.36 -2.96 5.73
CA SER A 16 5.09 -3.61 6.00
C SER A 16 5.20 -4.49 7.24
N THR A 17 4.23 -4.34 8.14
CA THR A 17 4.08 -5.17 9.34
C THR A 17 2.62 -5.51 9.54
N VAL A 18 2.33 -6.51 10.38
CA VAL A 18 0.94 -6.83 10.78
C VAL A 18 0.28 -5.63 11.47
N ALA A 19 1.08 -4.78 12.13
CA ALA A 19 0.60 -3.55 12.76
C ALA A 19 0.21 -2.45 11.76
N THR A 20 0.60 -2.55 10.48
CA THR A 20 0.30 -1.52 9.47
C THR A 20 -1.21 -1.30 9.34
N VAL A 21 -2.03 -2.35 9.31
CA VAL A 21 -3.51 -2.21 9.25
C VAL A 21 -4.04 -1.41 10.44
N LYS A 22 -3.55 -1.71 11.65
CA LYS A 22 -3.94 -0.98 12.87
C LYS A 22 -3.49 0.48 12.82
N ARG A 23 -2.28 0.75 12.30
CA ARG A 23 -1.77 2.11 12.17
C ARG A 23 -2.54 2.91 11.13
N TYR A 24 -2.87 2.32 9.98
CA TYR A 24 -3.72 2.95 8.96
C TYR A 24 -5.05 3.41 9.58
N LYS A 25 -5.71 2.51 10.31
CA LYS A 25 -6.96 2.80 11.00
C LYS A 25 -6.84 3.86 12.09
N ALA A 26 -5.73 3.87 12.82
CA ALA A 26 -5.48 4.88 13.84
C ALA A 26 -5.21 6.27 13.23
N GLN A 27 -4.45 6.32 12.14
CA GLN A 27 -4.02 7.56 11.49
C GLN A 27 -5.15 8.22 10.70
N PHE A 28 -5.76 7.47 9.78
CA PHE A 28 -6.71 8.01 8.80
C PHE A 28 -8.16 7.83 9.25
N ARG A 29 -8.40 7.10 10.36
CA ARG A 29 -9.75 6.69 10.80
C ARG A 29 -10.53 5.89 9.75
N ARG A 30 -9.84 5.38 8.71
CA ARG A 30 -10.37 4.56 7.62
C ARG A 30 -9.97 3.10 7.80
N ASP A 31 -10.74 2.19 7.22
CA ASP A 31 -10.40 0.77 7.25
C ASP A 31 -9.68 0.39 5.96
N LEU A 32 -8.42 -0.06 6.08
CA LEU A 32 -7.59 -0.38 4.90
C LEU A 32 -8.27 -1.42 4.00
N PHE A 33 -8.94 -2.42 4.58
CA PHE A 33 -9.63 -3.43 3.78
C PHE A 33 -10.85 -2.85 3.06
N ALA A 34 -11.57 -1.94 3.70
CA ALA A 34 -12.70 -1.26 3.07
C ALA A 34 -12.26 -0.37 1.92
N ASP A 35 -11.16 0.38 2.08
CA ASP A 35 -10.58 1.19 1.02
C ASP A 35 -10.11 0.31 -0.14
N MET A 36 -9.43 -0.82 0.13
CA MET A 36 -9.02 -1.75 -0.92
C MET A 36 -10.21 -2.41 -1.65
N MET A 37 -11.32 -2.68 -0.95
CA MET A 37 -12.56 -3.14 -1.59
C MET A 37 -13.22 -2.05 -2.42
N ALA A 38 -13.23 -0.81 -1.95
CA ALA A 38 -13.79 0.34 -2.66
C ALA A 38 -13.02 0.64 -3.94
N LEU A 39 -11.69 0.48 -3.90
CA LEU A 39 -10.83 0.54 -5.07
C LEU A 39 -11.06 -0.66 -6.01
N GLY A 40 -11.79 -1.70 -5.62
CA GLY A 40 -11.89 -2.93 -6.43
C GLY A 40 -10.57 -3.71 -6.52
N ALA A 41 -9.57 -3.35 -5.71
CA ALA A 41 -8.27 -4.01 -5.63
C ALA A 41 -8.38 -5.37 -4.93
N ILE A 42 -9.39 -5.55 -4.09
CA ILE A 42 -9.82 -6.86 -3.60
C ILE A 42 -10.90 -7.36 -4.56
N GLY A 43 -10.54 -8.34 -5.40
CA GLY A 43 -11.52 -9.10 -6.16
C GLY A 43 -12.56 -9.67 -5.19
N THR A 44 -13.85 -9.50 -5.52
CA THR A 44 -14.99 -9.92 -4.70
C THR A 44 -14.74 -11.30 -4.08
N PHE A 45 -14.77 -11.35 -2.76
CA PHE A 45 -14.67 -12.54 -1.92
C PHE A 45 -15.38 -13.75 -2.55
N THR A 46 -14.65 -14.61 -3.24
CA THR A 46 -14.83 -16.06 -3.34
C THR A 46 -13.85 -16.57 -4.41
N PRO A 47 -12.65 -17.02 -4.02
CA PRO A 47 -11.94 -17.97 -4.87
C PRO A 47 -12.80 -19.24 -4.91
N GLN A 48 -13.38 -19.56 -6.07
CA GLN A 48 -14.08 -20.83 -6.31
C GLN A 48 -13.17 -22.05 -6.10
N ASP A 49 -11.86 -21.84 -5.92
CA ASP A 49 -10.82 -22.88 -5.90
C ASP A 49 -10.00 -22.95 -4.59
N GLY A 50 -10.43 -22.26 -3.52
CA GLY A 50 -9.73 -22.31 -2.22
C GLY A 50 -8.38 -21.56 -2.16
N SER A 51 -8.02 -20.83 -3.22
CA SER A 51 -6.88 -19.91 -3.25
C SER A 51 -7.03 -18.76 -2.23
N GLN A 52 -5.94 -18.24 -1.67
CA GLN A 52 -6.02 -17.08 -0.77
C GLN A 52 -6.48 -15.83 -1.53
N PRO A 53 -7.23 -14.91 -0.90
CA PRO A 53 -7.56 -13.62 -1.52
C PRO A 53 -6.28 -12.88 -1.93
N SER A 54 -6.12 -12.62 -3.22
CA SER A 54 -5.04 -11.81 -3.77
C SER A 54 -5.52 -10.39 -4.01
N ILE A 55 -4.74 -9.41 -3.57
CA ILE A 55 -4.96 -8.01 -3.93
C ILE A 55 -4.23 -7.70 -5.22
N ASP A 56 -4.93 -7.08 -6.14
CA ASP A 56 -4.37 -6.67 -7.42
C ASP A 56 -4.79 -5.23 -7.75
N LEU A 57 -3.93 -4.28 -7.37
CA LEU A 57 -4.08 -2.88 -7.76
C LEU A 57 -3.81 -2.63 -9.25
N SER A 58 -3.19 -3.57 -9.98
CA SER A 58 -2.85 -3.37 -11.40
C SER A 58 -4.04 -3.55 -12.34
N ASN A 59 -5.02 -4.37 -11.93
CA ASN A 59 -6.27 -4.59 -12.65
C ASN A 59 -7.39 -3.61 -12.26
N VAL A 60 -7.10 -2.66 -11.37
CA VAL A 60 -8.07 -1.64 -11.00
C VAL A 60 -8.19 -0.60 -12.10
N ASP A 61 -9.42 -0.20 -12.40
CA ASP A 61 -9.68 0.93 -13.27
C ASP A 61 -9.06 2.20 -12.68
N LEU A 62 -7.94 2.64 -13.26
CA LEU A 62 -7.19 3.85 -12.86
C LEU A 62 -8.07 5.10 -12.79
N LYS A 63 -9.21 5.13 -13.51
CA LYS A 63 -10.17 6.24 -13.44
C LYS A 63 -11.02 6.26 -12.16
N LYS A 64 -11.08 5.13 -11.46
CA LYS A 64 -11.80 4.95 -10.19
C LYS A 64 -10.85 4.75 -9.01
N ILE A 65 -9.54 4.69 -9.26
CA ILE A 65 -8.55 4.67 -8.19
C ILE A 65 -8.63 6.00 -7.44
N ASP A 66 -8.86 5.87 -6.14
CA ASP A 66 -8.63 6.95 -5.19
C ASP A 66 -7.13 7.01 -4.89
N PHE A 67 -6.43 7.93 -5.56
CA PHE A 67 -4.98 8.10 -5.41
C PHE A 67 -4.59 8.55 -4.01
N GLU A 68 -5.51 9.17 -3.26
CA GLU A 68 -5.32 9.55 -1.86
C GLU A 68 -4.91 8.33 -1.02
N VAL A 69 -5.60 7.21 -1.21
CA VAL A 69 -5.32 5.95 -0.51
C VAL A 69 -3.90 5.45 -0.81
N ILE A 70 -3.42 5.63 -2.05
CA ILE A 70 -2.07 5.23 -2.43
C ILE A 70 -1.03 6.10 -1.73
N TYR A 71 -1.21 7.42 -1.73
CA TYR A 71 -0.30 8.34 -1.04
C TYR A 71 -0.24 8.07 0.46
N ASP A 72 -1.40 7.89 1.08
CA ASP A 72 -1.54 7.56 2.50
C ASP A 72 -0.85 6.22 2.84
N LEU A 73 -0.97 5.23 1.96
CA LEU A 73 -0.30 3.95 2.11
C LEU A 73 1.21 4.06 2.00
N VAL A 74 1.71 4.76 0.98
CA VAL A 74 3.16 4.96 0.80
C VAL A 74 3.72 5.66 2.04
N TRP A 75 3.08 6.75 2.47
CA TRP A 75 3.48 7.45 3.67
C TRP A 75 3.41 6.55 4.91
N LEU A 76 2.37 5.74 5.07
CA LEU A 76 2.23 4.85 6.22
C LEU A 76 3.34 3.80 6.27
N TYR A 77 3.69 3.23 5.12
CA TYR A 77 4.81 2.30 5.01
C TYR A 77 6.14 2.99 5.26
N ALA A 78 6.31 4.23 4.80
CA ALA A 78 7.48 5.05 5.07
C ALA A 78 7.59 5.37 6.57
N LYS A 79 6.52 5.85 7.20
CA LYS A 79 6.42 6.12 8.65
C LYS A 79 6.62 4.87 9.51
N THR A 80 6.25 3.70 8.98
CA THR A 80 6.51 2.42 9.66
C THR A 80 7.99 2.03 9.58
N ALA A 81 8.70 2.41 8.52
CA ALA A 81 10.14 2.22 8.40
C ALA A 81 10.93 3.26 9.21
N ASP A 82 10.45 4.50 9.21
CA ASP A 82 11.04 5.63 9.91
C ASP A 82 9.98 6.34 10.81
N PRO A 83 10.01 6.12 12.13
CA PRO A 83 9.05 6.73 13.04
C PRO A 83 9.23 8.26 13.16
N ASN A 84 10.34 8.84 12.70
CA ASN A 84 10.59 10.29 12.76
C ASN A 84 10.01 11.06 11.55
N LEU A 85 9.44 10.35 10.58
CA LEU A 85 8.90 10.93 9.36
C LEU A 85 7.75 11.93 9.68
N PRO A 86 7.68 13.11 9.05
CA PRO A 86 6.68 14.12 9.38
C PRO A 86 5.26 13.66 8.96
N ASP A 87 4.26 14.48 9.27
CA ASP A 87 2.86 14.25 8.88
C ASP A 87 2.71 14.01 7.37
N PRO A 88 1.69 13.26 6.92
CA PRO A 88 1.55 12.83 5.53
C PRO A 88 1.58 14.00 4.54
N ILE A 89 0.87 15.09 4.86
CA ILE A 89 0.84 16.29 4.02
C ILE A 89 2.23 16.91 3.90
N THR A 90 2.90 17.17 5.02
CA THR A 90 4.24 17.78 5.05
C THR A 90 5.29 16.90 4.37
N TRP A 91 5.14 15.58 4.46
CA TRP A 91 6.03 14.65 3.79
C TRP A 91 5.81 14.65 2.27
N LEU A 92 4.56 14.64 1.83
CA LEU A 92 4.19 14.68 0.41
C LEU A 92 4.59 16.00 -0.25
N ASP A 93 4.49 17.13 0.46
CA ASP A 93 4.94 18.45 0.00
C ASP A 93 6.45 18.49 -0.32
N GLY A 94 7.20 17.54 0.23
CA GLY A 94 8.63 17.38 -0.05
C GLY A 94 8.96 16.73 -1.39
N PHE A 95 7.98 16.30 -2.19
CA PHE A 95 8.19 15.69 -3.51
C PHE A 95 7.65 16.58 -4.61
N GLU A 96 8.45 16.82 -5.65
CA GLU A 96 7.99 17.57 -6.83
C GLU A 96 7.17 16.66 -7.76
N GLU A 97 7.62 15.41 -7.93
CA GLU A 97 6.91 14.39 -8.71
C GLU A 97 6.65 13.11 -7.91
N PHE A 98 5.44 12.56 -8.05
CA PHE A 98 5.08 11.28 -7.44
C PHE A 98 4.71 10.29 -8.54
N PRO A 99 5.64 9.41 -8.98
CA PRO A 99 5.40 8.47 -10.07
C PRO A 99 4.50 7.32 -9.62
N ILE A 100 3.20 7.60 -9.45
CA ILE A 100 2.21 6.65 -8.93
C ILE A 100 2.22 5.33 -9.71
N TYR A 101 2.37 5.37 -11.03
CA TYR A 101 2.41 4.18 -11.87
C TYR A 101 3.53 3.21 -11.51
N GLU A 102 4.69 3.71 -11.08
CA GLU A 102 5.82 2.89 -10.62
C GLU A 102 5.63 2.44 -9.18
N ILE A 103 4.90 3.23 -8.39
CA ILE A 103 4.69 3.00 -6.97
C ILE A 103 3.53 2.01 -6.71
N ILE A 104 2.50 1.99 -7.54
CA ILE A 104 1.37 1.05 -7.44
C ILE A 104 1.83 -0.41 -7.29
N PRO A 105 2.69 -0.97 -8.17
CA PRO A 105 3.11 -2.36 -8.03
C PRO A 105 3.91 -2.61 -6.74
N GLU A 106 4.69 -1.63 -6.30
CA GLU A 106 5.45 -1.70 -5.04
C GLU A 106 4.54 -1.73 -3.82
N ILE A 107 3.50 -0.89 -3.83
CA ILE A 107 2.51 -0.80 -2.75
C ILE A 107 1.61 -2.03 -2.73
N ASN A 108 1.22 -2.55 -3.89
CA ASN A 108 0.49 -3.81 -4.03
C ASN A 108 1.22 -4.96 -3.34
N ASP A 109 2.53 -5.10 -3.61
CA ASP A 109 3.39 -6.12 -3.02
C ASP A 109 3.47 -5.99 -1.49
N MET A 110 3.56 -4.75 -1.00
CA MET A 110 3.60 -4.44 0.44
C MET A 110 2.29 -4.77 1.15
N ILE A 111 1.14 -4.47 0.54
CA ILE A 111 -0.18 -4.80 1.07
C ILE A 111 -0.38 -6.31 1.12
N GLN A 112 -0.04 -7.04 0.06
CA GLN A 112 -0.11 -8.51 0.05
C GLN A 112 0.71 -9.11 1.21
N SER A 113 1.91 -8.59 1.46
CA SER A 113 2.72 -8.99 2.61
C SER A 113 2.08 -8.65 3.96
N THR A 114 1.35 -7.54 4.08
CA THR A 114 0.66 -7.15 5.33
C THR A 114 -0.53 -8.03 5.63
N MET A 115 -1.30 -8.44 4.62
CA MET A 115 -2.52 -9.24 4.80
C MET A 115 -2.27 -10.74 5.02
N GLY A 116 -1.00 -11.17 5.01
CA GLY A 116 -0.67 -12.58 5.20
C GLY A 116 -1.02 -13.46 4.01
N ALA A 117 -1.23 -12.88 2.82
CA ALA A 117 -1.14 -13.63 1.57
C ALA A 117 0.30 -14.13 1.50
N LYS A 118 0.50 -15.42 1.79
CA LYS A 118 1.82 -16.02 1.69
C LYS A 118 2.22 -15.88 0.23
N LYS A 119 3.26 -15.09 -0.05
CA LYS A 119 4.12 -15.45 -1.18
C LYS A 119 4.66 -16.81 -0.83
N THR A 120 4.05 -17.87 -1.36
CA THR A 120 4.72 -19.16 -1.49
C THR A 120 6.01 -18.82 -2.22
N LYS A 121 7.12 -18.81 -1.48
CA LYS A 121 8.44 -18.80 -2.10
C LYS A 121 8.49 -20.09 -2.89
N GLU A 122 8.24 -19.99 -4.19
CA GLU A 122 8.52 -21.06 -5.13
C GLU A 122 10.02 -21.35 -4.96
N LYS A 123 10.31 -22.62 -4.68
CA LYS A 123 11.59 -23.10 -4.18
C LYS A 123 12.33 -23.80 -5.31
#